data_AF-A0A9D5KH44-F1
#
_entry.id   AF-A0A9D5KH44-F1
#
_cell.length_a   1.000
_cell.length_b   1.000
_cell.length_c   1.000
_cell.angle_alpha   90.00
_cell.angle_beta   90.00
_cell.angle_gamma   90.00
#
_symmetry.space_group_name_H-M   'P 1'
#
loop_
_entity.id
_entity.type
_entity.pdbx_description
1 polymer ?
#
loop_
_entity_poly.entity_id
_entity_poly.type
_entity_poly.pdbx_seq_one_letter_code
_entity_poly.pdbx_strand_id
1 'polypeptide(L)'
;MGDKTRKFERKHFFINRKLQGKYMLTFLIPMLIMLVFMLFTLHFASQTVVSTTTATIKQGIQDMEVFHFQDEPSPSVESYRAFLNDVKSYLRNYSSDATYRRVVLVSLLWVFGIGVLLVIIQIVLLTIFFSHKLAGPIYRFERLCHSIIEGDYTGEIVLRRGDEMQNLASLLNEVIARSRERIGRLRDAPDAESRQKALSELKL
;
A
#
# COMPACT_ATOMS: atom_id res chain seq x y z
N MET A 1 12.69 -41.64 25.13
CA MET A 1 11.88 -40.62 25.79
C MET A 1 12.56 -39.27 25.57
N GLY A 2 11.92 -38.36 24.82
CA GLY A 2 12.30 -36.95 24.70
C GLY A 2 13.32 -36.57 23.61
N ASP A 3 12.91 -36.60 22.34
CA ASP A 3 13.62 -35.94 21.24
C ASP A 3 13.63 -34.41 21.46
N LYS A 4 14.82 -33.81 21.40
CA LYS A 4 15.03 -32.38 21.61
C LYS A 4 14.52 -31.65 20.36
N THR A 5 13.34 -31.04 20.47
CA THR A 5 12.85 -30.07 19.49
C THR A 5 13.85 -28.93 19.34
N ARG A 6 14.78 -29.04 18.38
CA ARG A 6 15.65 -27.93 17.97
C ARG A 6 14.74 -26.85 17.38
N LYS A 7 14.46 -25.82 18.18
CA LYS A 7 13.79 -24.59 17.74
C LYS A 7 14.67 -23.96 16.65
N PHE A 8 14.27 -24.10 15.39
CA PHE A 8 14.92 -23.40 14.28
C PHE A 8 14.62 -21.90 14.41
N GLU A 9 15.40 -21.18 15.20
CA GLU A 9 15.39 -19.72 15.18
C GLU A 9 15.98 -19.25 13.84
N ARG A 10 15.11 -18.92 12.88
CA ARG A 10 15.52 -18.38 11.59
C ARG A 10 16.03 -16.95 11.78
N LYS A 11 17.33 -16.80 12.10
CA LYS A 11 18.00 -15.50 12.30
C LYS A 11 18.36 -14.76 11.00
N HIS A 12 18.16 -15.38 9.84
CA HIS A 12 18.40 -14.75 8.54
C HIS A 12 17.09 -14.25 7.91
N PHE A 13 16.77 -12.97 8.13
CA PHE A 13 15.61 -12.29 7.54
C PHE A 13 15.72 -12.17 6.00
N PHE A 14 16.95 -12.05 5.49
CA PHE A 14 17.22 -12.01 4.06
C PHE A 14 17.70 -13.36 3.53
N ILE A 15 16.85 -14.05 2.77
CA ILE A 15 17.18 -15.33 2.08
C ILE A 15 17.74 -15.03 0.69
N ASN A 16 17.14 -14.08 -0.04
CA ASN A 16 17.62 -13.62 -1.34
C ASN A 16 17.59 -12.09 -1.37
N ARG A 17 18.73 -11.47 -1.04
CA ARG A 17 18.87 -10.01 -0.90
C ARG A 17 18.49 -9.24 -2.16
N LYS A 18 18.79 -9.77 -3.35
CA LYS A 18 18.46 -9.11 -4.63
C LYS A 18 16.94 -9.09 -4.86
N LEU A 19 16.29 -10.23 -4.64
CA LEU A 19 14.85 -10.37 -4.83
C LEU A 19 14.09 -9.57 -3.77
N GLN A 20 14.38 -9.83 -2.48
CA GLN A 20 13.70 -9.17 -1.37
C GLN A 20 13.94 -7.65 -1.36
N GLY A 21 15.16 -7.19 -1.66
CA GLY A 21 15.46 -5.76 -1.72
C GLY A 21 14.67 -5.02 -2.82
N LYS A 22 14.54 -5.62 -4.01
CA LYS A 22 13.73 -5.07 -5.11
C LYS A 22 12.25 -4.92 -4.72
N TYR A 23 11.67 -5.93 -4.06
CA TYR A 23 10.31 -5.87 -3.57
C TYR A 23 10.14 -4.82 -2.48
N MET A 24 11.00 -4.86 -1.46
CA MET A 24 10.98 -3.88 -0.39
C MET A 24 11.00 -2.48 -0.97
N LEU A 25 11.89 -2.20 -1.94
CA LEU A 25 11.97 -0.88 -2.56
C LEU A 25 10.72 -0.50 -3.37
N THR A 26 10.16 -1.46 -4.13
CA THR A 26 8.96 -1.24 -4.96
C THR A 26 7.74 -0.88 -4.11
N PHE A 27 7.61 -1.43 -2.90
CA PHE A 27 6.56 -1.06 -1.96
C PHE A 27 6.93 0.17 -1.13
N LEU A 28 8.18 0.26 -0.68
CA LEU A 28 8.63 1.27 0.28
C LEU A 28 8.72 2.67 -0.33
N ILE A 29 9.17 2.82 -1.59
CA ILE A 29 9.19 4.13 -2.26
C ILE A 29 7.78 4.76 -2.33
N PRO A 30 6.77 4.12 -2.93
CA PRO A 30 5.44 4.72 -2.99
C PRO A 30 4.82 4.89 -1.61
N MET A 31 5.10 4.01 -0.64
CA MET A 31 4.66 4.21 0.74
C MET A 31 5.30 5.45 1.38
N LEU A 32 6.61 5.70 1.18
CA LEU A 32 7.28 6.90 1.67
C LEU A 32 6.77 8.17 0.99
N ILE A 33 6.53 8.12 -0.33
CA ILE A 33 5.93 9.24 -1.07
C ILE A 33 4.55 9.56 -0.48
N MET A 34 3.73 8.54 -0.23
CA MET A 34 2.41 8.74 0.37
C MET A 34 2.49 9.17 1.83
N LEU A 35 3.50 8.76 2.59
CA LEU A 35 3.73 9.26 3.94
C LEU A 35 4.04 10.76 3.93
N VAL A 36 4.94 11.20 3.04
CA VAL A 36 5.24 12.63 2.85
C VAL A 36 3.99 13.39 2.41
N PHE A 37 3.21 12.82 1.49
CA PHE A 37 1.94 13.41 1.08
C PHE A 37 0.93 13.50 2.24
N MET A 38 0.85 12.48 3.10
CA MET A 38 -0.02 12.50 4.28
C MET A 38 0.41 13.58 5.27
N LEU A 39 1.72 13.75 5.51
CA LEU A 39 2.26 14.85 6.32
C LEU A 39 1.92 16.21 5.70
N PHE A 40 1.99 16.33 4.37
CA PHE A 40 1.57 17.53 3.65
C PHE A 40 0.07 17.81 3.84
N THR A 41 -0.81 16.82 3.70
CA THR A 41 -2.25 16.99 3.95
C THR A 41 -2.55 17.38 5.38
N LEU A 42 -1.79 16.86 6.36
CA LEU A 42 -1.93 17.22 7.77
C LEU A 42 -1.50 18.67 8.01
N HIS A 43 -0.38 19.10 7.42
CA HIS A 43 0.07 20.48 7.48
C HIS A 43 -0.98 21.42 6.87
N PHE A 44 -1.50 21.08 5.69
CA PHE A 44 -2.52 21.87 5.00
C PHE A 44 -3.85 21.93 5.76
N ALA A 45 -4.28 20.81 6.36
CA ALA A 45 -5.44 20.76 7.24
C ALA A 45 -5.26 21.69 8.44
N SER A 46 -4.09 21.65 9.09
CA SER A 46 -3.74 22.54 10.19
C SER A 46 -3.84 24.01 9.80
N GLN A 47 -3.24 24.39 8.66
CA GLN A 47 -3.32 25.75 8.12
C GLN A 47 -4.77 26.18 7.84
N THR A 48 -5.58 25.28 7.27
CA THR A 48 -6.99 25.55 6.98
C THR A 48 -7.79 25.79 8.25
N VAL A 49 -7.55 25.00 9.31
CA VAL A 49 -8.21 25.21 10.61
C VAL A 49 -7.83 26.56 11.21
N VAL A 50 -6.53 26.88 11.24
CA VAL A 50 -6.04 28.14 11.82
C VAL A 50 -6.57 29.34 11.04
N SER A 51 -6.52 29.32 9.70
CA SER A 51 -6.98 30.43 8.87
C SER A 51 -8.48 30.63 9.00
N THR A 52 -9.26 29.56 8.92
CA THR A 52 -10.73 29.59 9.04
C THR A 52 -11.17 30.08 10.41
N THR A 53 -10.51 29.59 11.47
CA THR A 53 -10.78 30.02 12.85
C THR A 53 -10.49 31.51 13.03
N THR A 54 -9.33 31.96 12.60
CA THR A 54 -8.93 33.37 12.73
C THR A 54 -9.83 34.29 11.91
N ALA A 55 -10.19 33.89 10.70
CA ALA A 55 -11.10 34.66 9.84
C ALA A 55 -12.49 34.79 10.45
N THR A 56 -13.05 33.70 10.97
CA THR A 56 -14.40 33.69 11.56
C THR A 56 -14.43 34.52 12.86
N ILE A 57 -13.42 34.39 13.73
CA ILE A 57 -13.31 35.23 14.94
C ILE A 57 -13.21 36.70 14.58
N LYS A 58 -12.35 37.05 13.62
CA LYS A 58 -12.18 38.44 13.17
C LYS A 58 -13.49 39.00 12.65
N GLN A 59 -14.19 38.24 11.80
CA GLN A 59 -15.47 38.66 11.24
C GLN A 59 -16.53 38.85 12.33
N GLY A 60 -16.64 37.92 13.29
CA GLY A 60 -17.60 38.06 14.40
C GLY A 60 -17.35 39.29 15.28
N ILE A 61 -16.09 39.65 15.52
CA ILE A 61 -15.75 40.89 16.26
C ILE A 61 -16.10 42.13 15.42
N GLN A 62 -15.81 42.12 14.12
CA GLN A 62 -16.15 43.23 13.22
C GLN A 62 -17.66 43.43 13.12
N ASP A 63 -18.44 42.34 13.04
CA ASP A 63 -19.90 42.42 13.00
C ASP A 63 -20.46 43.02 14.31
N MET A 64 -19.86 42.68 15.46
CA MET A 64 -20.20 43.29 16.75
C MET A 64 -19.81 44.77 16.82
N GLU A 65 -18.64 45.14 16.30
CA GLU A 65 -18.17 46.53 16.26
C GLU A 65 -19.13 47.40 15.44
N VAL A 66 -19.52 46.93 14.25
CA VAL A 66 -20.52 47.59 13.42
C VAL A 66 -21.86 47.67 14.16
N PHE A 67 -22.33 46.57 14.74
CA PHE A 67 -23.61 46.56 15.47
C PHE A 67 -23.68 47.57 16.62
N HIS A 68 -22.59 47.73 17.40
CA HIS A 68 -22.57 48.62 18.55
C HIS A 68 -22.32 50.08 18.18
N PHE A 69 -21.57 50.37 17.12
CA PHE A 69 -21.05 51.72 16.85
C PHE A 69 -21.48 52.32 15.50
N GLN A 70 -22.31 51.65 14.71
CA GLN A 70 -22.72 52.14 13.39
C GLN A 70 -23.35 53.55 13.42
N ASP A 71 -24.13 53.86 14.46
CA ASP A 71 -24.85 55.14 14.59
C ASP A 71 -24.24 56.10 15.64
N GLU A 72 -23.15 55.69 16.31
CA GLU A 72 -22.47 56.50 17.35
C GLU A 72 -21.08 56.98 16.87
N PRO A 73 -20.96 58.19 16.30
CA PRO A 73 -19.67 58.72 15.87
C PRO A 73 -18.68 58.98 17.03
N SER A 74 -19.20 59.07 18.26
CA SER A 74 -18.42 59.17 19.49
C SER A 74 -19.03 58.27 20.57
N PRO A 75 -18.60 57.01 20.68
CA PRO A 75 -19.28 56.04 21.53
C PRO A 75 -19.17 56.37 23.02
N SER A 76 -20.26 56.14 23.76
CA SER A 76 -20.26 56.32 25.21
C SER A 76 -19.45 55.23 25.93
N VAL A 77 -19.05 55.48 27.18
CA VAL A 77 -18.37 54.48 28.02
C VAL A 77 -19.27 53.24 28.23
N GLU A 78 -20.58 53.43 28.26
CA GLU A 78 -21.54 52.34 28.42
C GLU A 78 -21.67 51.50 27.14
N SER A 79 -21.67 52.14 25.97
CA SER A 79 -21.61 51.48 24.66
C SER A 79 -20.35 50.61 24.52
N TYR A 80 -19.18 51.16 24.89
CA TYR A 80 -17.92 50.39 24.93
C TYR A 80 -17.99 49.21 25.90
N ARG A 81 -18.60 49.38 27.07
CA ARG A 81 -18.77 48.30 28.05
C ARG A 81 -19.66 47.18 27.50
N ALA A 82 -20.75 47.53 26.82
CA ALA A 82 -21.63 46.56 26.18
C ALA A 82 -20.90 45.76 25.08
N PHE A 83 -20.20 46.46 24.18
CA PHE A 83 -19.39 45.84 23.13
C PHE A 83 -18.35 44.85 23.69
N LEU A 84 -17.59 45.25 24.72
CA LEU A 84 -16.57 44.38 25.32
C LEU A 84 -17.17 43.15 26.01
N ASN A 85 -18.37 43.27 26.60
CA ASN A 85 -19.09 42.14 27.19
C ASN A 85 -19.54 41.13 26.12
N ASP A 86 -19.97 41.61 24.97
CA ASP A 86 -20.39 40.77 23.85
C ASP A 86 -19.19 40.06 23.21
N VAL A 87 -18.09 40.79 22.96
CA VAL A 87 -16.83 40.19 22.47
C VAL A 87 -16.33 39.11 23.44
N LYS A 88 -16.37 39.38 24.76
CA LYS A 88 -15.98 38.40 25.78
C LYS A 88 -16.87 37.15 25.74
N SER A 89 -18.17 37.33 25.58
CA SER A 89 -19.14 36.23 25.52
C SER A 89 -18.99 35.41 24.24
N TYR A 90 -18.77 36.08 23.12
CA TYR A 90 -18.47 35.48 21.83
C TYR A 90 -17.24 34.59 21.89
N LEU A 91 -16.08 35.14 22.32
CA LEU A 91 -14.83 34.38 22.41
C LEU A 91 -14.94 33.19 23.38
N ARG A 92 -15.64 33.38 24.51
CA ARG A 92 -15.85 32.32 25.51
C ARG A 92 -16.66 31.15 24.95
N ASN A 93 -17.68 31.43 24.14
CA ASN A 93 -18.60 30.42 23.62
C ASN A 93 -18.23 29.94 22.21
N TYR A 94 -17.26 30.58 21.56
CA TYR A 94 -16.88 30.36 20.17
C TYR A 94 -16.59 28.89 19.84
N SER A 95 -15.82 28.19 20.68
CA SER A 95 -15.48 26.77 20.45
C SER A 95 -16.68 25.82 20.60
N SER A 96 -17.73 26.25 21.33
CA SER A 96 -18.96 25.49 21.55
C SER A 96 -20.04 25.82 20.52
N ASP A 97 -19.80 26.79 19.65
CA ASP A 97 -20.74 27.22 18.63
C ASP A 97 -20.93 26.14 17.55
N ALA A 98 -22.19 25.86 17.21
CA ALA A 98 -22.54 24.82 16.24
C ALA A 98 -22.14 25.19 14.82
N THR A 99 -22.16 26.48 14.48
CA THR A 99 -21.74 27.00 13.17
C THR A 99 -20.24 26.83 13.00
N TYR A 100 -19.45 27.23 14.00
CA TYR A 100 -18.00 27.01 14.02
C TYR A 100 -17.64 25.53 13.81
N ARG A 101 -18.24 24.65 14.61
CA ARG A 101 -18.02 23.19 14.50
C ARG A 101 -18.32 22.70 13.08
N ARG A 102 -19.44 23.12 12.49
CA ARG A 102 -19.82 22.73 11.12
C ARG A 102 -18.80 23.21 10.09
N VAL A 103 -18.38 24.48 10.16
CA VAL A 103 -17.41 25.06 9.22
C VAL A 103 -16.08 24.32 9.31
N VAL A 104 -15.55 24.10 10.52
CA VAL A 104 -14.30 23.34 10.71
C VAL A 104 -14.45 21.91 10.23
N LEU A 105 -15.55 21.22 10.55
CA LEU A 105 -15.78 19.85 10.12
C LEU A 105 -15.82 19.73 8.60
N VAL A 106 -16.60 20.58 7.91
CA VAL A 106 -16.65 20.58 6.44
C VAL A 106 -15.27 20.87 5.86
N SER A 107 -14.55 21.85 6.42
CA SER A 107 -13.19 22.19 6.03
C SER A 107 -12.20 21.02 6.18
N LEU A 108 -12.30 20.27 7.26
CA LEU A 108 -11.45 19.10 7.48
C LEU A 108 -11.85 17.94 6.56
N LEU A 109 -13.15 17.71 6.37
CA LEU A 109 -13.65 16.61 5.55
C LEU A 109 -13.21 16.70 4.09
N TRP A 110 -13.16 17.89 3.49
CA TRP A 110 -12.69 17.99 2.11
C TRP A 110 -11.18 17.75 2.00
N VAL A 111 -10.37 18.30 2.93
CA VAL A 111 -8.91 18.09 2.94
C VAL A 111 -8.56 16.62 3.18
N PHE A 112 -9.11 16.02 4.25
CA PHE A 112 -8.88 14.62 4.55
C PHE A 112 -9.52 13.71 3.52
N GLY A 113 -10.69 14.06 2.97
CA GLY A 113 -11.37 13.29 1.94
C GLY A 113 -10.51 13.13 0.68
N ILE A 114 -9.87 14.21 0.22
CA ILE A 114 -8.90 14.15 -0.89
C ILE A 114 -7.71 13.26 -0.51
N GLY A 115 -7.17 13.41 0.70
CA GLY A 115 -6.06 12.58 1.19
C GLY A 115 -6.38 11.09 1.19
N VAL A 116 -7.53 10.72 1.76
CA VAL A 116 -8.03 9.34 1.83
C VAL A 116 -8.29 8.79 0.43
N LEU A 117 -8.90 9.56 -0.46
CA LEU A 117 -9.14 9.16 -1.85
C LEU A 117 -7.82 8.77 -2.55
N LEU A 118 -6.77 9.57 -2.37
CA LEU A 118 -5.46 9.28 -2.97
C LEU A 118 -4.79 8.04 -2.37
N VAL A 119 -4.96 7.79 -1.07
CA VAL A 119 -4.52 6.54 -0.43
C VAL A 119 -5.26 5.34 -1.01
N ILE A 120 -6.59 5.43 -1.20
CA ILE A 120 -7.38 4.36 -1.82
C ILE A 120 -6.88 4.08 -3.24
N ILE A 121 -6.68 5.12 -4.05
CA ILE A 121 -6.15 5.00 -5.41
C ILE A 121 -4.79 4.31 -5.39
N GLN A 122 -3.88 4.73 -4.51
CA GLN A 122 -2.57 4.11 -4.37
C GLN A 122 -2.66 2.62 -4.05
N ILE A 123 -3.50 2.25 -3.07
CA ILE A 123 -3.70 0.84 -2.69
C ILE A 123 -4.20 0.03 -3.89
N VAL A 124 -5.22 0.51 -4.60
CA VAL A 124 -5.78 -0.17 -5.78
C VAL A 124 -4.71 -0.37 -6.86
N LEU A 125 -3.95 0.68 -7.19
CA LEU A 125 -2.87 0.60 -8.19
C LEU A 125 -1.80 -0.43 -7.79
N LEU A 126 -1.40 -0.44 -6.52
CA LEU A 126 -0.39 -1.34 -6.00
C LEU A 126 -0.88 -2.80 -5.99
N THR A 127 -2.14 -3.03 -5.63
CA THR A 127 -2.79 -4.34 -5.68
C THR A 127 -2.87 -4.87 -7.11
N ILE A 128 -3.32 -4.06 -8.07
CA ILE A 128 -3.40 -4.46 -9.49
C ILE A 128 -2.01 -4.78 -10.03
N PHE A 129 -1.03 -3.91 -9.78
CA PHE A 129 0.35 -4.10 -10.20
C PHE A 129 0.93 -5.42 -9.66
N PHE A 130 0.75 -5.69 -8.36
CA PHE A 130 1.24 -6.90 -7.74
C PHE A 130 0.51 -8.16 -8.25
N SER A 131 -0.81 -8.08 -8.38
CA SER A 131 -1.63 -9.19 -8.87
C SER A 131 -1.20 -9.63 -10.27
N HIS A 132 -0.97 -8.69 -11.20
CA HIS A 132 -0.51 -9.02 -12.55
C HIS A 132 0.87 -9.68 -12.59
N LYS A 133 1.80 -9.23 -11.74
CA LYS A 133 3.14 -9.82 -11.65
C LYS A 133 3.14 -11.24 -11.07
N LEU A 134 2.10 -11.62 -10.34
CA LEU A 134 2.00 -12.90 -9.67
C LEU A 134 1.13 -13.91 -10.44
N ALA A 135 -0.07 -13.49 -10.85
CA ALA A 135 -1.07 -14.37 -11.45
C ALA A 135 -0.61 -14.98 -12.78
N GLY A 136 0.04 -14.17 -13.64
CA GLY A 136 0.53 -14.63 -14.93
C GLY A 136 1.55 -15.78 -14.81
N PRO A 137 2.63 -15.61 -14.02
CA PRO A 137 3.56 -16.69 -13.74
C PRO A 137 2.90 -17.92 -13.13
N ILE A 138 2.08 -17.76 -12.09
CA ILE A 138 1.39 -18.88 -11.41
C ILE A 138 0.60 -19.72 -12.42
N TYR A 139 -0.20 -19.07 -13.27
CA TYR A 139 -0.99 -19.77 -14.28
C TYR A 139 -0.12 -20.58 -15.26
N ARG A 140 1.05 -20.04 -15.65
CA ARG A 140 2.00 -20.76 -16.53
C ARG A 140 2.62 -21.97 -15.83
N PHE A 141 2.95 -21.86 -14.54
CA PHE A 141 3.43 -22.99 -13.76
C PHE A 141 2.37 -24.08 -13.65
N GLU A 142 1.14 -23.71 -13.31
CA GLU A 142 0.01 -24.64 -13.17
C GLU A 142 -0.25 -25.40 -14.49
N ARG A 143 -0.33 -24.68 -15.61
CA ARG A 143 -0.54 -25.29 -16.93
C ARG A 143 0.55 -26.30 -17.29
N LEU A 144 1.81 -25.95 -17.03
CA LEU A 144 2.93 -26.87 -17.29
C LEU A 144 2.86 -28.11 -16.41
N CYS A 145 2.56 -27.94 -15.12
CA CYS A 145 2.36 -29.06 -14.20
C CYS A 145 1.24 -29.99 -14.68
N HIS A 146 0.12 -29.43 -15.16
CA HIS A 146 -0.96 -30.23 -15.76
C HIS A 146 -0.47 -31.03 -16.98
N SER A 147 0.26 -30.40 -17.90
CA SER A 147 0.84 -31.12 -19.06
C SER A 147 1.75 -32.27 -18.62
N ILE A 148 2.61 -32.05 -17.62
CA ILE A 148 3.47 -33.12 -17.08
C ILE A 148 2.63 -34.26 -16.47
N ILE A 149 1.58 -33.95 -15.72
CA ILE A 149 0.67 -34.93 -15.11
C ILE A 149 0.00 -35.78 -16.21
N GLU A 150 -0.35 -35.18 -17.34
CA GLU A 150 -0.92 -35.85 -18.51
C GLU A 150 0.13 -36.62 -19.34
N GLY A 151 1.40 -36.57 -18.96
CA GLY A 151 2.51 -37.24 -19.64
C GLY A 151 3.14 -36.45 -20.78
N ASP A 152 2.74 -35.19 -20.99
CA ASP A 152 3.37 -34.29 -21.95
C ASP A 152 4.54 -33.53 -21.30
N TYR A 153 5.75 -33.99 -21.59
CA TYR A 153 7.00 -33.37 -21.13
C TYR A 153 7.59 -32.39 -22.15
N THR A 154 6.89 -32.00 -23.21
CA THR A 154 7.42 -31.13 -24.27
C THR A 154 7.38 -29.65 -23.94
N GLY A 155 6.50 -29.25 -23.01
CA GLY A 155 6.29 -27.86 -22.61
C GLY A 155 7.48 -27.19 -21.92
N GLU A 156 7.44 -25.86 -21.90
CA GLU A 156 8.39 -24.99 -21.20
C GLU A 156 7.68 -23.76 -20.62
N ILE A 157 8.21 -23.20 -19.54
CA ILE A 157 7.80 -21.90 -19.00
C ILE A 157 8.71 -20.82 -19.54
N VAL A 158 8.12 -19.86 -20.23
CA VAL A 158 8.77 -18.59 -20.54
C VAL A 158 8.01 -17.48 -19.81
N LEU A 159 8.68 -16.79 -18.89
CA LEU A 159 8.13 -15.62 -18.18
C LEU A 159 8.66 -14.31 -18.78
N ARG A 160 7.93 -13.22 -18.60
CA ARG A 160 8.34 -11.89 -19.08
C ARG A 160 9.51 -11.39 -18.24
N ARG A 161 10.44 -10.62 -18.82
CA ARG A 161 11.64 -10.10 -18.11
C ARG A 161 11.33 -9.41 -16.78
N GLY A 162 10.15 -8.81 -16.64
CA GLY A 162 9.70 -8.12 -15.42
C GLY A 162 9.00 -8.99 -14.38
N ASP A 163 8.69 -10.25 -14.70
CA ASP A 163 8.07 -11.22 -13.80
C ASP A 163 9.11 -11.72 -12.79
N GLU A 164 8.64 -12.09 -11.60
CA GLU A 164 9.54 -12.27 -10.46
C GLU A 164 9.99 -13.72 -10.25
N MET A 165 9.29 -14.69 -10.86
CA MET A 165 9.54 -16.12 -10.71
C MET A 165 10.50 -16.69 -11.77
N GLN A 166 11.34 -15.84 -12.38
CA GLN A 166 12.25 -16.25 -13.46
C GLN A 166 13.19 -17.40 -13.08
N ASN A 167 13.77 -17.34 -11.88
CA ASN A 167 14.65 -18.42 -11.39
C ASN A 167 13.89 -19.73 -11.17
N LEU A 168 12.62 -19.65 -10.75
CA LEU A 168 11.80 -20.84 -10.58
C LEU A 168 11.40 -21.43 -11.94
N ALA A 169 11.07 -20.57 -12.92
CA ALA A 169 10.81 -20.98 -14.29
C ALA A 169 12.01 -21.68 -14.91
N SER A 170 13.22 -21.13 -14.76
CA SER A 170 14.44 -21.78 -15.27
C SER A 170 14.70 -23.13 -14.62
N LEU A 171 14.53 -23.22 -13.29
CA LEU A 171 14.69 -24.48 -12.56
C LEU A 171 13.68 -25.52 -13.01
N LEU A 172 12.40 -25.15 -13.19
CA LEU A 172 11.37 -26.10 -13.60
C LEU A 172 11.57 -26.55 -15.05
N ASN A 173 12.01 -25.66 -15.95
CA ASN A 173 12.40 -26.04 -17.31
C ASN A 173 13.56 -27.03 -17.31
N GLU A 174 14.57 -26.85 -16.46
CA GLU A 174 15.67 -27.80 -16.33
C GLU A 174 15.17 -29.17 -15.82
N VAL A 175 14.27 -29.18 -14.84
CA VAL A 175 13.64 -30.41 -14.34
C VAL A 175 12.93 -31.15 -15.48
N ILE A 176 12.15 -30.46 -16.31
CA ILE A 176 11.46 -31.08 -17.44
C ILE A 176 12.42 -31.61 -18.47
N ALA A 177 13.43 -30.81 -18.85
CA ALA A 177 14.42 -31.23 -19.83
C ALA A 177 15.14 -32.51 -19.39
N ARG A 178 15.54 -32.59 -18.12
CA ARG A 178 16.18 -33.78 -17.54
C ARG A 178 15.23 -34.97 -17.43
N SER A 179 13.97 -34.75 -17.07
CA SER A 179 12.94 -35.80 -17.04
C SER A 179 12.72 -36.38 -18.44
N ARG A 180 12.58 -35.51 -19.45
CA ARG A 180 12.42 -35.90 -20.86
C ARG A 180 13.63 -36.71 -21.35
N GLU A 181 14.85 -36.28 -21.04
CA GLU A 181 16.08 -37.00 -21.38
C GLU A 181 16.10 -38.41 -20.77
N ARG A 182 15.79 -38.53 -19.46
CA ARG A 182 15.77 -39.81 -18.75
C ARG A 182 14.69 -40.75 -19.28
N ILE A 183 13.47 -40.25 -19.51
CA ILE A 183 12.36 -41.02 -20.09
C ILE A 183 12.71 -41.47 -21.51
N GLY A 184 13.31 -40.59 -22.32
CA GLY A 184 13.78 -40.91 -23.67
C GLY A 184 14.79 -42.05 -23.69
N ARG A 185 15.81 -42.01 -22.81
CA ARG A 185 16.78 -43.11 -22.67
C ARG A 185 16.13 -44.45 -22.32
N LEU A 186 15.10 -44.45 -21.48
CA LEU A 186 14.38 -45.69 -21.12
C LEU A 186 13.52 -46.23 -22.29
N ARG A 187 12.88 -45.32 -23.04
CA ARG A 187 12.05 -45.65 -24.20
C ARG A 187 12.88 -46.18 -25.37
N ASP A 188 14.01 -45.53 -25.65
CA ASP A 188 14.85 -45.78 -26.82
C ASP A 188 15.95 -46.83 -26.55
N ALA A 189 15.97 -47.45 -25.36
CA ALA A 189 16.89 -48.52 -25.02
C ALA A 189 16.67 -49.77 -25.93
N PRO A 190 17.72 -50.27 -26.62
CA PRO A 190 17.58 -51.34 -27.61
C PRO A 190 17.32 -52.72 -26.99
N ASP A 191 17.74 -52.94 -25.75
CA ASP A 191 17.67 -54.22 -25.05
C ASP A 191 17.40 -54.04 -23.55
N ALA A 192 17.12 -55.17 -22.88
CA ALA A 192 16.79 -55.20 -21.45
C ALA A 192 17.96 -54.77 -20.54
N GLU A 193 19.20 -55.07 -20.94
CA GLU A 193 20.40 -54.73 -20.16
C GLU A 193 20.64 -53.22 -20.16
N SER A 194 20.52 -52.59 -21.34
CA SER A 194 20.55 -51.14 -21.53
C SER A 194 19.47 -50.42 -20.72
N ARG A 195 18.25 -50.96 -20.68
CA ARG A 195 17.15 -50.42 -19.88
C ARG A 195 17.43 -50.56 -18.38
N GLN A 196 17.98 -51.69 -17.94
CA GLN A 196 18.33 -51.92 -16.53
C GLN A 196 19.49 -51.03 -16.07
N LYS A 197 20.48 -50.79 -16.94
CA LYS A 197 21.55 -49.82 -16.68
C LYS A 197 20.98 -48.41 -16.49
N ALA A 198 20.09 -47.95 -17.37
CA ALA A 198 19.46 -46.64 -17.24
C ALA A 198 18.64 -46.48 -15.94
N LEU A 199 17.94 -47.54 -15.50
CA LEU A 199 17.24 -47.57 -14.21
C LEU A 199 18.20 -47.52 -13.02
N SER A 200 19.35 -48.19 -13.10
CA SER A 200 20.35 -48.21 -12.02
C SER A 200 21.00 -46.85 -11.73
N GLU A 201 21.02 -45.93 -12.72
CA GLU A 201 21.50 -44.55 -12.56
C GLU A 201 20.49 -43.66 -11.81
N LEU A 202 19.22 -44.07 -11.73
CA LEU A 202 18.18 -43.33 -11.04
C LEU A 202 18.18 -43.69 -9.55
N LYS A 203 18.20 -42.65 -8.70
CA LYS A 203 17.95 -42.77 -7.27
C LYS A 203 16.45 -42.72 -7.03
N LEU A 204 15.75 -43.81 -7.34
CA LEU A 204 14.31 -43.99 -7.10
C LEU A 204 14.07 -44.70 -5.76
#